data_AF-A0A4R7VSD8-F1
#
_entry.id   AF-A0A4R7VSD8-F1
#
_cell.length_a   1.000
_cell.length_b   1.000
_cell.length_c   1.000
_cell.angle_alpha   90.00
_cell.angle_beta   90.00
_cell.angle_gamma   90.00
#
_symmetry.space_group_name_H-M   'P 1'
#
loop_
_entity.id
_entity.type
_entity.pdbx_description
1 polymer ?
#
loop_
_entity_poly.entity_id
_entity_poly.type
_entity_poly.pdbx_seq_one_letter_code
_entity_poly.pdbx_strand_id
1 'polypeptide(L)'
;MGLDRGGHRTGWSVRYALSAPKGALLLEDVVVEPEYSRVVEAASAALSAMRAGVEEPAVPADAARDVMLLLFHECSAMVSSLGSGGTAPVKMQVFDNAGNEVPIDEADPPVRTAVRVLLAEVHGDSEAARAHIEIALASAAPEEMDTLMVQALRWTMRLSAECRNRGLSIAEWITTALY
;
A
#
# COMPACT_ATOMS: atom_id res chain seq x y z
N MET A 1 38.09 -16.15 -48.38
CA MET A 1 38.99 -16.13 -47.21
C MET A 1 38.15 -15.64 -46.04
N GLY A 2 37.98 -16.46 -45.00
CA GLY A 2 37.28 -16.09 -43.76
C GLY A 2 37.99 -14.92 -43.06
N LEU A 3 37.40 -14.28 -42.07
CA LEU A 3 36.96 -14.92 -40.83
C LEU A 3 35.77 -14.22 -40.16
N ASP A 4 34.96 -15.10 -39.57
CA ASP A 4 33.95 -14.92 -38.54
C ASP A 4 34.58 -14.72 -37.14
N ARG A 5 33.74 -14.25 -36.20
CA ARG A 5 33.76 -14.25 -34.71
C ARG A 5 33.50 -12.83 -34.19
N GLY A 6 32.45 -12.53 -33.41
CA GLY A 6 31.38 -13.28 -32.75
C GLY A 6 30.61 -12.26 -31.86
N GLY A 7 29.42 -12.52 -31.33
CA GLY A 7 28.63 -13.74 -31.33
C GLY A 7 27.27 -13.54 -30.62
N HIS A 8 26.37 -14.46 -30.98
CA HIS A 8 25.32 -15.13 -30.19
C HIS A 8 24.29 -14.27 -29.42
N ARG A 9 23.04 -14.15 -29.89
CA ARG A 9 21.92 -15.14 -30.01
C ARG A 9 21.03 -15.21 -28.76
N THR A 10 19.73 -15.20 -29.05
CA THR A 10 18.61 -15.86 -28.33
C THR A 10 18.31 -15.30 -26.95
N GLY A 11 17.23 -14.55 -26.74
CA GLY A 11 15.87 -14.99 -27.05
C GLY A 11 15.37 -15.84 -25.89
N TRP A 12 14.86 -15.18 -24.85
CA TRP A 12 13.89 -15.76 -23.94
C TRP A 12 12.64 -14.90 -24.03
N SER A 13 11.57 -15.50 -24.53
CA SER A 13 10.22 -14.93 -24.50
C SER A 13 9.37 -15.88 -23.68
N VAL A 14 8.67 -15.34 -22.69
CA VAL A 14 7.53 -16.03 -22.10
C VAL A 14 6.30 -15.53 -22.84
N ARG A 15 5.65 -16.41 -23.60
CA ARG A 15 4.36 -16.13 -24.24
C ARG A 15 3.28 -16.69 -23.34
N TYR A 16 2.42 -15.81 -22.83
CA TYR A 16 1.13 -16.21 -22.30
C TYR A 16 0.11 -16.11 -23.45
N ALA A 17 -0.47 -17.25 -23.82
CA ALA A 17 -1.69 -17.27 -24.61
C ALA A 17 -2.86 -17.16 -23.64
N LEU A 18 -3.34 -15.94 -23.41
CA LEU A 18 -4.68 -15.77 -22.86
C LEU A 18 -5.66 -16.03 -24.00
N SER A 19 -6.44 -17.12 -23.90
CA SER A 19 -7.64 -17.28 -24.71
C SER A 19 -8.67 -16.26 -24.22
N ALA A 20 -8.59 -15.03 -24.73
CA ALA A 20 -9.62 -14.02 -24.53
C ALA A 20 -10.77 -14.29 -25.54
N PRO A 21 -12.04 -14.24 -25.10
CA PRO A 21 -13.15 -14.15 -26.04
C PRO A 21 -13.00 -12.87 -26.90
N LYS A 22 -13.28 -13.01 -28.19
CA LYS A 22 -13.18 -11.94 -29.19
C LYS A 22 -14.06 -10.75 -28.79
N GLY A 23 -13.41 -9.62 -28.54
CA GLY A 23 -14.04 -8.30 -28.45
C GLY A 23 -12.94 -7.28 -28.25
N ALA A 24 -12.65 -6.51 -29.29
CA ALA A 24 -11.59 -5.53 -29.34
C ALA A 24 -11.71 -4.46 -28.25
N LEU A 25 -10.58 -3.87 -27.84
CA LEU A 25 -10.34 -2.42 -27.90
C LEU A 25 -8.83 -2.16 -27.71
N LEU A 26 -8.32 -1.22 -28.49
CA LEU A 26 -6.92 -0.83 -28.60
C LEU A 26 -6.47 -0.07 -27.34
N LEU A 27 -5.16 -0.10 -27.08
CA LEU A 27 -4.44 0.78 -26.17
C LEU A 27 -4.87 2.24 -26.37
N GLU A 28 -5.56 2.79 -25.38
CA GLU A 28 -5.67 4.24 -25.19
C GLU A 28 -4.78 4.63 -24.01
N ASP A 29 -4.19 5.82 -24.10
CA ASP A 29 -3.46 6.48 -23.02
C ASP A 29 -4.20 6.26 -21.69
N VAL A 30 -3.55 5.63 -20.71
CA VAL A 30 -4.14 5.51 -19.38
C VAL A 30 -4.21 6.92 -18.82
N VAL A 31 -5.36 7.56 -19.00
CA VAL A 31 -5.72 8.80 -18.32
C VAL A 31 -5.83 8.44 -16.84
N VAL A 32 -4.73 8.59 -16.12
CA VAL A 32 -4.78 8.58 -14.66
C VAL A 32 -5.66 9.76 -14.28
N GLU A 33 -6.83 9.48 -13.69
CA GLU A 33 -7.77 10.53 -13.32
C GLU A 33 -7.04 11.58 -12.44
N PRO A 34 -7.24 12.89 -12.68
CA PRO A 34 -6.47 13.95 -12.01
C PRO A 34 -6.50 13.85 -10.48
N GLU A 35 -7.61 13.34 -9.94
CA GLU A 35 -7.81 13.12 -8.51
C GLU A 35 -6.91 12.00 -7.97
N TYR A 36 -6.71 10.92 -8.73
CA TYR A 36 -5.79 9.83 -8.36
C TYR A 36 -4.34 10.30 -8.33
N SER A 37 -3.92 11.13 -9.30
CA SER A 37 -2.57 11.73 -9.30
C SER A 37 -2.33 12.57 -8.04
N ARG A 38 -3.30 13.41 -7.68
CA ARG A 38 -3.19 14.28 -6.49
C ARG A 38 -3.07 13.47 -5.19
N VAL A 39 -3.83 12.38 -5.07
CA VAL A 39 -3.80 11.52 -3.88
C VAL A 39 -2.45 10.79 -3.78
N VAL A 40 -1.94 10.24 -4.90
CA VAL A 40 -0.63 9.59 -4.95
C VAL A 40 0.50 10.59 -4.64
N GLU A 41 0.43 11.82 -5.15
CA GLU A 41 1.40 12.88 -4.85
C GLU A 41 1.41 13.24 -3.36
N ALA A 42 0.23 13.41 -2.76
CA ALA A 42 0.11 13.70 -1.33
C ALA A 42 0.66 12.56 -0.46
N ALA A 43 0.32 11.31 -0.79
CA ALA A 43 0.84 10.13 -0.09
C ALA A 43 2.37 10.00 -0.25
N SER A 44 2.89 10.22 -1.46
CA SER A 44 4.32 10.18 -1.77
C SER A 44 5.09 11.25 -1.00
N ALA A 45 4.56 12.47 -0.93
CA ALA A 45 5.16 13.58 -0.18
C ALA A 45 5.20 13.26 1.32
N ALA A 46 4.12 12.71 1.88
CA ALA A 46 4.05 12.32 3.28
C ALA A 46 5.05 11.21 3.62
N LEU A 47 5.14 10.15 2.81
CA LEU A 47 6.14 9.09 2.97
C LEU A 47 7.58 9.62 2.88
N SER A 48 7.84 10.51 1.93
CA SER A 48 9.16 11.15 1.77
C SER A 48 9.53 12.00 2.99
N ALA A 49 8.58 12.74 3.54
CA ALA A 49 8.77 13.53 4.75
C ALA A 49 9.08 12.65 5.97
N MET A 50 8.36 11.53 6.15
CA MET A 50 8.66 10.59 7.23
C MET A 50 10.03 9.94 7.09
N ARG A 51 10.42 9.57 5.86
CA ARG A 51 11.78 9.09 5.57
C ARG A 51 12.84 10.14 5.97
N ALA A 52 12.54 11.42 5.79
CA ALA A 52 13.41 12.53 6.19
C ALA A 52 13.39 12.83 7.70
N GLY A 53 12.58 12.11 8.50
CA GLY A 53 12.51 12.25 9.95
C GLY A 53 11.37 13.14 10.46
N VAL A 54 10.42 13.55 9.61
CA VAL A 54 9.21 14.26 10.05
C VAL A 54 8.25 13.26 10.70
N GLU A 55 7.95 13.44 12.00
CA GLU A 55 7.11 12.50 12.75
C GLU A 55 5.63 12.56 12.35
N GLU A 56 5.14 13.76 12.04
CA GLU A 56 3.75 14.06 11.66
C GLU A 56 3.74 14.85 10.34
N PRO A 57 3.80 14.16 9.20
CA PRO A 57 3.80 14.82 7.90
C PRO A 57 2.42 15.42 7.61
N ALA A 58 2.41 16.62 7.04
CA ALA A 58 1.17 17.26 6.63
C ALA A 58 0.54 16.54 5.43
N VAL A 59 -0.72 16.15 5.57
CA VAL A 59 -1.58 15.68 4.48
C VAL A 59 -2.72 16.68 4.29
N PRO A 60 -3.03 17.13 3.07
CA PRO A 60 -4.16 18.03 2.84
C PRO A 60 -5.46 17.43 3.37
N ALA A 61 -6.21 18.20 4.17
CA ALA A 61 -7.43 17.70 4.81
C ALA A 61 -8.48 17.19 3.81
N ASP A 62 -8.54 17.80 2.62
CA ASP A 62 -9.44 17.39 1.54
C ASP A 62 -8.98 16.10 0.82
N ALA A 63 -7.74 15.66 1.01
CA ALA A 63 -7.19 14.42 0.48
C ALA A 63 -7.01 13.32 1.55
N ALA A 64 -7.16 13.64 2.84
CA ALA A 64 -6.82 12.75 3.95
C ALA A 64 -7.54 11.39 3.88
N ARG A 65 -8.83 11.39 3.52
CA ARG A 65 -9.61 10.16 3.36
C ARG A 65 -9.03 9.24 2.29
N ASP A 66 -8.79 9.80 1.11
CA ASP A 66 -8.39 9.02 -0.07
C ASP A 66 -6.92 8.59 0.05
N VAL A 67 -6.09 9.40 0.71
CA VAL A 67 -4.72 9.01 1.09
C VAL A 67 -4.75 7.83 2.06
N MET A 68 -5.60 7.84 3.10
CA MET A 68 -5.70 6.69 4.00
C MET A 68 -6.15 5.43 3.27
N LEU A 69 -7.18 5.53 2.42
CA LEU A 69 -7.66 4.40 1.61
C LEU A 69 -6.55 3.83 0.73
N LEU A 70 -5.83 4.71 0.02
CA LEU A 70 -4.69 4.32 -0.81
C LEU A 70 -3.61 3.60 0.01
N LEU A 71 -3.23 4.16 1.16
CA LEU A 71 -2.20 3.57 2.03
C LEU A 71 -2.61 2.20 2.57
N PHE A 72 -3.86 2.04 3.03
CA PHE A 72 -4.35 0.76 3.54
C PHE A 72 -4.49 -0.29 2.44
N HIS A 73 -4.91 0.11 1.24
CA HIS A 73 -4.95 -0.76 0.07
C HIS A 73 -3.55 -1.31 -0.26
N GLU A 74 -2.53 -0.44 -0.33
CA GLU A 74 -1.15 -0.86 -0.59
C GLU A 74 -0.57 -1.70 0.55
N CYS A 75 -0.90 -1.37 1.81
CA CYS A 75 -0.53 -2.20 2.96
C CYS A 75 -1.11 -3.61 2.83
N SER A 76 -2.38 -3.75 2.44
CA SER A 76 -3.01 -5.04 2.22
C SER A 76 -2.34 -5.83 1.09
N ALA A 77 -2.01 -5.18 -0.03
CA ALA A 77 -1.30 -5.80 -1.14
C ALA A 77 0.09 -6.33 -0.72
N MET A 78 0.84 -5.53 0.05
CA MET A 78 2.14 -5.93 0.59
C MET A 78 2.01 -7.07 1.60
N VAL A 79 1.05 -7.00 2.52
CA VAL A 79 0.76 -8.05 3.50
C VAL A 79 0.40 -9.37 2.81
N SER A 80 -0.43 -9.32 1.77
CA SER A 80 -0.82 -10.48 0.96
C SER A 80 0.38 -11.11 0.25
N SER A 81 1.28 -10.28 -0.28
CA SER A 81 2.51 -10.72 -0.92
C SER A 81 3.47 -11.39 0.08
N LEU A 82 3.60 -10.82 1.29
CA LEU A 82 4.43 -11.35 2.38
C LEU A 82 3.90 -12.68 2.94
N GLY A 83 2.58 -12.89 2.93
CA GLY A 83 1.91 -14.12 3.36
C GLY A 83 2.11 -15.35 2.46
N SER A 84 3.16 -15.36 1.62
CA SER A 84 3.42 -16.42 0.62
C SER A 84 2.29 -16.54 -0.42
N GLY A 85 1.81 -15.41 -0.94
CA GLY A 85 0.71 -15.39 -1.92
C GLY A 85 -0.63 -15.89 -1.34
N GLY A 86 -0.89 -15.65 -0.05
CA GLY A 86 -2.14 -16.02 0.62
C GLY A 86 -2.21 -17.44 1.20
N THR A 87 -1.10 -18.19 1.24
CA THR A 87 -1.09 -19.59 1.72
C THR A 87 -0.83 -19.75 3.22
N ALA A 88 -0.32 -18.70 3.89
CA ALA A 88 -0.15 -18.66 5.35
C ALA A 88 -0.96 -17.50 5.94
N PRO A 89 -1.74 -17.71 7.02
CA PRO A 89 -2.48 -16.64 7.66
C PRO A 89 -1.51 -15.58 8.21
N VAL A 90 -1.73 -14.34 7.80
CA VAL A 90 -0.98 -13.19 8.30
C VAL A 90 -1.38 -12.99 9.76
N LYS A 91 -0.42 -13.20 10.67
CA LYS A 91 -0.61 -12.82 12.07
C LYS A 91 -0.22 -11.36 12.24
N MET A 92 -1.22 -10.51 12.46
CA MET A 92 -0.99 -9.12 12.82
C MET A 92 -1.01 -8.98 14.34
N GLN A 93 0.08 -8.46 14.90
CA GLN A 93 0.23 -8.25 16.34
C GLN A 93 0.33 -6.74 16.60
N VAL A 94 -0.45 -6.26 17.56
CA VAL A 94 -0.45 -4.85 18.00
C VAL A 94 0.42 -4.75 19.24
N PHE A 95 1.30 -3.75 19.27
CA PHE A 95 2.14 -3.46 20.43
C PHE A 95 1.87 -2.03 20.93
N ASP A 96 1.89 -1.83 22.25
CA ASP A 96 1.81 -0.51 22.87
C ASP A 96 3.16 0.25 22.78
N ASN A 97 3.18 1.48 23.30
CA ASN A 97 4.38 2.33 23.35
C ASN A 97 5.49 1.76 24.26
N ALA A 98 5.17 0.82 25.14
CA ALA A 98 6.14 0.10 25.98
C ALA A 98 6.63 -1.20 25.33
N GLY A 99 6.14 -1.54 24.13
CA GLY A 99 6.50 -2.74 23.39
C GLY A 99 5.77 -4.00 23.84
N ASN A 100 4.70 -3.88 24.64
CA ASN A 100 3.89 -5.04 25.06
C ASN A 100 2.84 -5.37 24.00
N GLU A 101 2.60 -6.66 23.76
CA GLU A 101 1.51 -7.11 22.89
C GLU A 101 0.16 -6.77 23.55
N VAL A 102 -0.70 -6.07 22.82
CA VAL A 102 -2.03 -5.65 23.30
C VAL A 102 -3.10 -6.34 22.44
N PRO A 103 -4.17 -6.90 23.05
CA PRO A 103 -5.33 -7.37 22.30
C PRO A 103 -5.92 -6.25 21.42
N ILE A 104 -6.30 -6.57 20.18
CA ILE A 104 -6.84 -5.58 19.23
C ILE A 104 -8.05 -4.83 19.81
N ASP A 105 -8.90 -5.51 20.58
CA ASP A 105 -10.07 -4.89 21.20
C ASP A 105 -9.72 -3.90 22.32
N GLU A 106 -8.56 -4.06 22.95
CA GLU A 106 -8.02 -3.19 24.00
C GLU A 106 -7.11 -2.09 23.45
N ALA A 107 -6.76 -2.13 22.16
CA ALA A 107 -5.99 -1.09 21.51
C ALA A 107 -6.75 0.25 21.50
N ASP A 108 -5.99 1.35 21.46
CA ASP A 108 -6.56 2.68 21.34
C ASP A 108 -7.51 2.78 20.13
N PRO A 109 -8.60 3.56 20.21
CA PRO A 109 -9.59 3.62 19.15
C PRO A 109 -9.03 3.82 17.73
N PRO A 110 -8.05 4.71 17.48
CA PRO A 110 -7.45 4.87 16.16
C PRO A 110 -6.72 3.60 15.67
N VAL A 111 -5.97 2.95 16.56
CA VAL A 111 -5.21 1.73 16.24
C VAL A 111 -6.16 0.59 15.92
N ARG A 112 -7.24 0.42 16.71
CA ARG A 112 -8.26 -0.59 16.45
C ARG A 112 -8.96 -0.36 15.10
N THR A 113 -9.24 0.89 14.75
CA THR A 113 -9.75 1.25 13.41
C THR A 113 -8.77 0.87 12.32
N ALA A 114 -7.49 1.25 12.44
CA ALA A 114 -6.44 0.92 11.47
C ALA A 114 -6.35 -0.60 11.22
N VAL A 115 -6.35 -1.38 12.31
CA VAL A 115 -6.29 -2.85 12.24
C VAL A 115 -7.53 -3.41 11.54
N ARG A 116 -8.74 -2.92 11.86
CA ARG A 116 -9.98 -3.38 11.24
C ARG A 116 -10.03 -3.06 9.74
N VAL A 117 -9.60 -1.87 9.35
CA VAL A 117 -9.50 -1.46 7.94
C VAL A 117 -8.56 -2.39 7.20
N LEU A 118 -7.36 -2.62 7.74
CA LEU A 118 -6.37 -3.50 7.10
C LEU A 118 -6.85 -4.96 7.02
N LEU A 119 -7.51 -5.48 8.06
CA LEU A 119 -8.11 -6.82 8.01
C LEU A 119 -9.22 -6.92 6.95
N ALA A 120 -10.08 -5.91 6.84
CA ALA A 120 -11.11 -5.86 5.82
C ALA A 120 -10.50 -5.90 4.40
N GLU A 121 -9.50 -5.07 4.13
CA GLU A 121 -8.77 -5.07 2.85
C GLU A 121 -8.07 -6.42 2.57
N VAL A 122 -7.46 -7.05 3.57
CA VAL A 122 -6.80 -8.37 3.42
C VAL A 122 -7.82 -9.47 3.09
N HIS A 123 -9.06 -9.33 3.58
CA HIS A 123 -10.16 -10.22 3.23
C HIS A 123 -10.90 -9.84 1.94
N GLY A 124 -10.45 -8.79 1.24
CA GLY A 124 -11.06 -8.30 0.01
C GLY A 124 -12.37 -7.52 0.20
N ASP A 125 -12.64 -7.07 1.42
CA ASP A 125 -13.83 -6.27 1.78
C ASP A 125 -13.49 -4.78 1.85
N SER A 126 -13.12 -4.21 0.70
CA SER A 126 -12.73 -2.79 0.59
C SER A 126 -13.90 -1.84 0.90
N GLU A 127 -15.15 -2.28 0.76
CA GLU A 127 -16.33 -1.50 1.15
C GLU A 127 -16.44 -1.38 2.68
N ALA A 128 -16.20 -2.46 3.43
CA ALA A 128 -16.13 -2.38 4.89
C ALA A 128 -14.92 -1.54 5.36
N ALA A 129 -13.77 -1.66 4.69
CA ALA A 129 -12.60 -0.83 4.95
C ALA A 129 -12.94 0.67 4.80
N ARG A 130 -13.60 1.03 3.69
CA ARG A 130 -14.09 2.38 3.41
C ARG A 130 -15.08 2.87 4.47
N ALA A 131 -16.06 2.04 4.84
CA ALA A 131 -17.03 2.40 5.87
C ALA A 131 -16.36 2.67 7.23
N HIS A 132 -15.37 1.88 7.62
CA HIS A 132 -14.63 2.09 8.86
C HIS A 132 -13.86 3.42 8.88
N ILE A 133 -13.22 3.79 7.76
CA ILE A 133 -12.54 5.08 7.62
C ILE A 133 -13.55 6.23 7.65
N GLU A 134 -14.68 6.10 6.96
CA GLU A 134 -15.73 7.12 6.94
C GLU A 134 -16.34 7.36 8.34
N ILE A 135 -16.61 6.28 9.09
CA ILE A 135 -17.09 6.39 10.46
C ILE A 135 -16.04 7.11 11.31
N ALA A 136 -14.76 6.71 11.22
CA ALA A 136 -13.69 7.35 11.96
C ALA A 136 -13.56 8.84 11.60
N LEU A 137 -13.62 9.20 10.32
CA LEU A 137 -13.60 10.59 9.86
C LEU A 137 -14.78 11.41 10.37
N ALA A 138 -15.95 10.79 10.51
CA ALA A 138 -17.15 11.46 11.00
C ALA A 138 -17.18 11.62 12.52
N SER A 139 -16.51 10.76 13.29
CA SER A 139 -16.65 10.69 14.74
C SER A 139 -15.39 10.95 15.56
N ALA A 140 -14.21 10.82 14.96
CA ALA A 140 -12.93 10.93 15.68
C ALA A 140 -12.57 12.40 15.95
N ALA A 141 -11.84 12.63 17.03
CA ALA A 141 -11.18 13.90 17.26
C ALA A 141 -10.09 14.13 16.18
N PRO A 142 -9.73 15.38 15.84
CA PRO A 142 -8.66 15.66 14.88
C PRO A 142 -7.34 14.94 15.21
N GLU A 143 -6.93 14.94 16.49
CA GLU A 143 -5.71 14.28 16.97
C GLU A 143 -5.73 12.75 16.77
N GLU A 144 -6.90 12.13 16.86
CA GLU A 144 -7.10 10.70 16.59
C GLU A 144 -6.95 10.39 15.10
N MET A 145 -7.35 11.33 14.24
CA MET A 145 -7.19 11.22 12.79
C MET A 145 -5.74 11.35 12.36
N ASP A 146 -5.01 12.30 12.94
CA ASP A 146 -3.57 12.47 12.71
C ASP A 146 -2.82 11.19 13.14
N THR A 147 -3.19 10.64 14.30
CA THR A 147 -2.65 9.36 14.77
C THR A 147 -2.91 8.24 13.76
N LEU A 148 -4.14 8.12 13.23
CA LEU A 148 -4.48 7.09 12.25
C LEU A 148 -3.67 7.24 10.95
N MET A 149 -3.55 8.46 10.43
CA MET A 149 -2.75 8.77 9.23
C MET A 149 -1.28 8.40 9.43
N VAL A 150 -0.68 8.82 10.54
CA VAL A 150 0.71 8.51 10.88
C VAL A 150 0.93 6.99 10.96
N GLN A 151 -0.04 6.24 11.52
CA GLN A 151 0.08 4.78 11.57
C GLN A 151 0.00 4.12 10.21
N ALA A 152 -0.90 4.57 9.32
CA ALA A 152 -0.97 4.07 7.96
C ALA A 152 0.38 4.26 7.24
N LEU A 153 0.97 5.47 7.32
CA LEU A 153 2.26 5.78 6.72
C LEU A 153 3.41 4.93 7.31
N ARG A 154 3.48 4.79 8.64
CA ARG A 154 4.49 3.95 9.31
C ARG A 154 4.41 2.50 8.87
N TRP A 155 3.20 1.96 8.74
CA TRP A 155 3.00 0.60 8.25
C TRP A 155 3.41 0.46 6.79
N THR A 156 3.06 1.42 5.93
CA THR A 156 3.50 1.42 4.53
C THR A 156 5.03 1.40 4.44
N MET A 157 5.74 2.22 5.22
CA MET A 157 7.21 2.22 5.26
C MET A 157 7.77 0.86 5.69
N ARG A 158 7.29 0.30 6.81
CA ARG A 158 7.79 -0.98 7.35
C ARG A 158 7.52 -2.16 6.42
N LEU A 159 6.31 -2.25 5.88
CA LEU A 159 5.90 -3.31 4.95
C LEU A 159 6.68 -3.22 3.64
N SER A 160 6.87 -2.01 3.10
CA SER A 160 7.64 -1.82 1.86
C SER A 160 9.10 -2.26 2.04
N ALA A 161 9.72 -1.96 3.18
CA ALA A 161 11.09 -2.37 3.47
C ALA A 161 11.20 -3.90 3.51
N GLU A 162 10.23 -4.58 4.13
CA GLU A 162 10.20 -6.04 4.21
C GLU A 162 9.96 -6.69 2.83
N CYS A 163 9.01 -6.16 2.04
CA CYS A 163 8.79 -6.60 0.67
C CYS A 163 10.07 -6.47 -0.17
N ARG A 164 10.77 -5.33 -0.07
CA ARG A 164 12.02 -5.07 -0.80
C ARG A 164 13.12 -6.05 -0.40
N ASN A 165 13.28 -6.30 0.91
CA ASN A 165 14.27 -7.25 1.42
C ASN A 165 14.05 -8.69 0.92
N ARG A 166 12.80 -9.04 0.59
CA ARG A 166 12.42 -10.35 0.04
C ARG A 166 12.28 -10.39 -1.49
N GLY A 167 12.54 -9.26 -2.17
CA GLY A 167 12.39 -9.15 -3.63
C GLY A 167 10.94 -9.22 -4.11
N LEU A 168 9.97 -8.84 -3.27
CA LEU A 168 8.55 -8.77 -3.62
C LEU A 168 8.21 -7.44 -4.28
N SER A 169 7.16 -7.44 -5.11
CA SER A 169 6.68 -6.24 -5.79
C SER A 169 6.08 -5.24 -4.80
N ILE A 170 6.34 -3.96 -5.05
CA ILE A 170 5.80 -2.80 -4.33
C ILE A 170 5.37 -1.79 -5.40
N ALA A 171 4.33 -1.00 -5.16
CA ALA A 171 3.97 0.07 -6.08
C ALA A 171 5.14 1.01 -6.38
N GLU A 172 5.24 1.44 -7.65
CA GLU A 172 6.36 2.26 -8.14
C GLU A 172 6.45 3.60 -7.40
N TRP A 173 5.31 4.21 -7.07
CA TRP A 173 5.26 5.48 -6.37
C TRP A 173 5.80 5.37 -4.93
N ILE A 174 5.54 4.26 -4.23
CA ILE A 174 6.09 3.98 -2.89
C ILE A 174 7.61 3.80 -3.00
N THR A 175 8.06 3.05 -4.01
CA THR A 175 9.48 2.82 -4.26
C THR A 175 10.21 4.13 -4.49
N THR A 176 9.65 5.00 -5.34
CA THR A 176 10.19 6.32 -5.67
C THR A 176 10.24 7.25 -4.45
N ALA A 177 9.21 7.24 -3.60
CA ALA A 177 9.18 8.06 -2.40
C ALA A 177 10.21 7.61 -1.35
N LEU A 178 10.42 6.30 -1.21
CA LEU A 178 11.17 5.74 -0.08
C LEU A 178 12.62 5.35 -0.38
N TYR A 179 13.00 5.13 -1.65
CA TYR A 179 14.29 4.55 -2.01
C TYR A 179 15.03 5.40 -3.02
#